data_AF-A0A6V7II78-F1
#
_entry.id   AF-A0A6V7II78-F1
#
_cell.length_a   1.000
_cell.length_b   1.000
_cell.length_c   1.000
_cell.angle_alpha   90.00
_cell.angle_beta   90.00
_cell.angle_gamma   90.00
#
_symmetry.space_group_name_H-M   'P 1'
#
loop_
_entity.id
_entity.type
_entity.pdbx_description
1 polymer ?
#
loop_
_entity_poly.entity_id
_entity_poly.type
_entity_poly.pdbx_seq_one_letter_code
_entity_poly.pdbx_strand_id
1 'polypeptide(L)'
;LCGIWVYDPSTPIFVRILFNIYKIIVYTIIMVFFVTLLVHLILNRKSLLVVTDDGCYLAGIFLIMFKLYNFNKKNKKIMNFIENVYQPVDIIAQSR
;
A
#
# COMPACT_ATOMS: atom_id res chain seq x y z
N LEU A 1 1.92 -14.12 -4.54
CA LEU A 1 2.37 -12.73 -4.34
C LEU A 1 2.21 -12.35 -2.87
N CYS A 2 3.10 -12.88 -2.03
CA CYS A 2 3.20 -12.59 -0.61
C CYS A 2 4.04 -11.34 -0.36
N GLY A 3 3.79 -10.61 0.72
CA GLY A 3 4.87 -9.98 1.49
C GLY A 3 5.37 -8.58 1.11
N ILE A 4 5.12 -8.03 -0.08
CA ILE A 4 5.76 -6.75 -0.51
C ILE A 4 5.47 -5.58 0.46
N TRP A 5 4.38 -5.64 1.23
CA TRP A 5 3.97 -4.59 2.17
C TRP A 5 3.81 -5.08 3.62
N VAL A 6 4.25 -6.30 3.91
CA VAL A 6 4.17 -6.87 5.27
C VAL A 6 5.37 -6.38 6.08
N TYR A 7 5.07 -5.80 7.24
CA TYR A 7 6.03 -5.20 8.15
C TYR A 7 6.43 -6.23 9.21
N ASP A 8 7.72 -6.52 9.32
CA ASP A 8 8.27 -7.29 10.44
C ASP A 8 8.88 -6.31 11.46
N PRO A 9 8.34 -6.21 12.68
CA PRO A 9 8.83 -5.29 13.71
C PRO A 9 10.27 -5.59 14.17
N SER A 10 10.83 -6.76 13.86
CA SER A 10 12.21 -7.14 14.21
C SER A 10 13.29 -6.60 13.25
N THR A 11 12.91 -5.85 12.21
CA THR A 11 13.87 -5.37 11.20
C THR A 11 14.72 -4.16 11.64
N PRO A 12 16.00 -4.08 11.22
CA PRO A 12 16.88 -2.96 11.54
C PRO A 12 16.35 -1.62 11.02
N ILE A 13 16.60 -0.52 11.75
CA ILE A 13 16.17 0.85 11.40
C ILE A 13 16.61 1.26 9.98
N PHE A 14 17.83 0.89 9.58
CA PHE A 14 18.34 1.19 8.23
C PHE A 14 17.51 0.52 7.13
N VAL A 15 17.16 -0.76 7.33
CA VAL A 15 16.31 -1.53 6.40
C VAL A 15 14.91 -0.92 6.33
N ARG A 16 14.41 -0.41 7.47
CA ARG A 16 13.11 0.28 7.55
C ARG A 16 13.08 1.55 6.70
N ILE A 17 14.13 2.36 6.74
CA ILE A 17 14.23 3.60 5.94
C ILE A 17 14.29 3.26 4.45
N LEU A 18 15.15 2.32 4.06
CA LEU A 18 15.26 1.83 2.68
C LEU A 18 13.94 1.30 2.14
N PHE A 19 13.22 0.51 2.93
CA PHE A 19 11.91 -0.02 2.56
C PHE A 19 10.88 1.08 2.38
N ASN A 20 10.91 2.12 3.21
CA ASN A 20 9.97 3.24 3.08
C ASN A 20 10.26 4.07 1.82
N ILE A 21 11.54 4.31 1.50
CA ILE A 21 11.96 4.97 0.26
C ILE A 21 11.50 4.15 -0.95
N TYR A 22 11.73 2.83 -0.94
CA TYR A 22 11.27 1.93 -1.99
C TYR A 22 9.76 2.02 -2.22
N LYS A 23 8.97 2.03 -1.13
CA LYS A 23 7.51 2.16 -1.22
C LYS A 23 7.07 3.48 -1.85
N ILE A 24 7.73 4.59 -1.49
CA ILE A 24 7.46 5.91 -2.09
C ILE A 24 7.79 5.88 -3.58
N ILE A 25 8.94 5.35 -3.97
CA ILE A 25 9.35 5.25 -5.38
C ILE A 25 8.34 4.43 -6.18
N VAL A 26 7.98 3.24 -5.71
CA VAL A 26 6.99 2.37 -6.37
C VAL A 26 5.64 3.06 -6.49
N TYR A 27 5.19 3.75 -5.43
CA TYR A 27 3.95 4.51 -5.46
C TYR A 27 3.98 5.63 -6.51
N THR A 28 5.08 6.39 -6.59
CA THR A 28 5.28 7.43 -7.59
C THR A 28 5.24 6.87 -9.01
N ILE A 29 5.93 5.76 -9.28
CA ILE A 29 5.92 5.10 -10.60
C ILE A 29 4.51 4.67 -10.99
N ILE A 30 3.77 4.04 -10.06
CA ILE A 30 2.38 3.64 -10.30
C ILE A 30 1.49 4.84 -10.61
N MET A 31 1.65 5.95 -9.88
CA MET A 31 0.86 7.18 -10.11
C MET A 31 1.17 7.82 -11.46
N VAL A 32 2.44 7.91 -11.85
CA VAL A 32 2.84 8.43 -13.17
C VAL A 32 2.26 7.56 -14.28
N PHE A 33 2.34 6.24 -14.14
CA PHE A 33 1.77 5.29 -15.10
C PHE A 33 0.25 5.43 -15.20
N PHE A 34 -0.45 5.54 -14.06
CA PHE A 34 -1.89 5.74 -14.01
C PHE A 34 -2.34 7.04 -14.70
N VAL A 35 -1.65 8.16 -14.45
CA VAL A 35 -1.93 9.44 -15.11
C VAL A 35 -1.68 9.35 -16.62
N THR A 36 -0.60 8.68 -17.03
CA THR A 36 -0.26 8.49 -18.45
C THR A 36 -1.37 7.74 -19.17
N LEU A 37 -1.84 6.62 -18.60
CA LEU A 37 -2.95 5.84 -19.15
C LEU A 37 -4.25 6.65 -19.20
N LEU A 38 -4.55 7.45 -18.16
CA LEU A 38 -5.73 8.31 -18.16
C LEU A 38 -5.70 9.34 -19.29
N VAL A 39 -4.56 10.01 -19.49
CA VAL A 39 -4.40 10.98 -20.58
C VAL A 39 -4.56 10.28 -21.93
N HIS A 40 -3.96 9.11 -22.10
CA HIS A 40 -4.05 8.33 -23.33
C HIS A 40 -5.49 7.91 -23.65
N LEU A 41 -6.24 7.47 -22.63
CA LEU A 41 -7.64 7.09 -22.73
C LEU A 41 -8.54 8.29 -23.08
N ILE A 42 -8.29 9.46 -22.48
CA ILE A 42 -9.07 10.68 -22.77
C ILE A 42 -8.85 11.13 -24.22
N LEU A 43 -7.60 11.15 -24.68
CA LEU A 43 -7.25 11.57 -26.04
C LEU A 43 -7.78 10.60 -27.11
N ASN A 44 -7.75 9.29 -26.82
CA ASN A 44 -8.15 8.24 -27.77
C ASN A 44 -9.54 7.64 -27.49
N ARG A 45 -10.39 8.35 -26.74
CA ARG A 45 -11.72 7.86 -26.30
C ARG A 45 -12.67 7.39 -27.42
N LYS A 46 -12.42 7.82 -28.65
CA LYS A 46 -13.23 7.44 -29.83
C LYS A 46 -12.90 6.04 -30.33
N SER A 47 -11.72 5.51 -29.98
CA SER A 47 -11.33 4.14 -30.28
C SER A 47 -11.75 3.23 -29.13
N LEU A 48 -12.87 2.52 -29.31
CA LEU A 48 -13.45 1.60 -28.33
C LEU A 48 -12.45 0.52 -27.87
N LEU A 49 -11.52 0.14 -28.75
CA LEU A 49 -10.49 -0.85 -28.50
C LEU A 49 -9.44 -0.31 -27.51
N VAL A 50 -9.01 0.95 -27.68
CA VAL A 50 -8.05 1.61 -26.78
C VAL A 50 -8.67 1.86 -25.39
N VAL A 51 -9.94 2.27 -25.34
CA VAL A 51 -10.65 2.50 -24.08
C VAL A 51 -10.79 1.21 -23.26
N THR A 52 -11.03 0.08 -23.94
CA THR A 52 -11.21 -1.21 -23.26
C THR A 52 -9.88 -1.75 -22.71
N ASP A 53 -8.80 -1.65 -23.49
CA ASP A 53 -7.48 -2.13 -23.09
C ASP A 53 -6.91 -1.27 -21.94
N ASP A 54 -6.80 0.05 -22.14
CA ASP A 54 -6.29 0.99 -21.12
C ASP A 54 -7.19 0.99 -19.87
N GLY A 55 -8.51 0.87 -20.05
CA GLY A 55 -9.47 0.74 -18.96
C GLY A 55 -9.26 -0.52 -18.11
N CYS A 56 -8.90 -1.64 -18.73
CA CYS A 56 -8.59 -2.88 -18.02
C CYS A 56 -7.32 -2.73 -17.16
N TYR A 57 -6.27 -2.12 -17.70
CA TYR A 57 -5.06 -1.81 -16.93
C TYR A 57 -5.34 -0.89 -15.74
N LEU A 58 -6.13 0.17 -15.94
CA LEU A 58 -6.54 1.08 -14.87
C LEU A 58 -7.33 0.37 -13.77
N ALA A 59 -8.27 -0.50 -14.14
CA ALA A 59 -9.05 -1.29 -13.19
C ALA A 59 -8.16 -2.25 -12.38
N GLY A 60 -7.20 -2.92 -13.03
CA GLY A 60 -6.23 -3.80 -12.38
C GLY A 60 -5.38 -3.05 -11.34
N ILE A 61 -4.83 -1.90 -11.72
CA ILE A 61 -4.02 -1.04 -10.82
C ILE A 61 -4.88 -0.55 -9.64
N PHE A 62 -6.11 -0.14 -9.90
CA PHE A 62 -7.03 0.32 -8.86
C PHE A 62 -7.31 -0.77 -7.82
N LEU A 63 -7.55 -2.02 -8.25
CA LEU A 63 -7.78 -3.14 -7.33
C LEU A 63 -6.56 -3.45 -6.47
N ILE A 64 -5.34 -3.39 -7.05
CA ILE A 64 -4.08 -3.56 -6.30
C ILE A 64 -3.96 -2.50 -5.22
N MET A 65 -4.19 -1.24 -5.57
CA MET A 65 -4.13 -0.10 -4.65
C MET A 65 -5.19 -0.20 -3.55
N PHE A 66 -6.41 -0.60 -3.89
CA PHE A 66 -7.49 -0.79 -2.93
C PHE A 66 -7.18 -1.91 -1.93
N LYS A 67 -6.68 -3.05 -2.40
CA LYS A 67 -6.27 -4.16 -1.54
C LYS A 67 -5.16 -3.73 -0.59
N LEU A 68 -4.20 -2.96 -1.11
CA LEU A 68 -3.08 -2.47 -0.33
C LEU A 68 -3.51 -1.49 0.76
N TYR A 69 -4.38 -0.54 0.43
CA TYR A 69 -4.93 0.43 1.38
C TYR A 69 -5.68 -0.28 2.52
N ASN A 70 -6.54 -1.25 2.18
CA ASN A 70 -7.28 -2.03 3.16
C ASN A 70 -6.34 -2.84 4.08
N PHE A 71 -5.28 -3.42 3.53
CA PHE A 71 -4.30 -4.17 4.31
C PHE A 71 -3.55 -3.26 5.29
N ASN A 72 -3.05 -2.12 4.84
CA ASN A 72 -2.39 -1.13 5.70
C ASN A 72 -3.31 -0.63 6.81
N LYS A 73 -4.59 -0.36 6.48
CA LYS A 73 -5.60 0.08 7.46
C LYS A 73 -5.86 -0.99 8.53
N LYS A 74 -6.00 -2.25 8.12
CA LYS A 74 -6.18 -3.38 9.05
C LYS A 74 -4.95 -3.60 9.93
N ASN A 75 -3.74 -3.56 9.36
CA ASN A 75 -2.50 -3.68 10.14
C ASN A 75 -2.34 -2.55 11.16
N LYS A 76 -2.65 -1.30 10.79
CA LYS A 76 -2.64 -0.18 11.73
C LYS A 76 -3.62 -0.41 12.88
N LYS A 77 -4.81 -0.96 12.60
CA LYS A 77 -5.81 -1.30 13.61
C LYS A 77 -5.33 -2.41 14.54
N ILE A 78 -4.68 -3.45 14.01
CA ILE A 78 -4.11 -4.56 14.79
C ILE A 78 -2.97 -4.04 15.68
N MET A 79 -2.03 -3.26 15.13
CA MET A 79 -0.92 -2.71 15.92
C MET A 79 -1.43 -1.81 17.05
N ASN A 80 -2.40 -0.94 16.76
CA ASN A 80 -3.01 -0.08 17.77
C ASN A 80 -3.76 -0.88 18.85
N PHE A 81 -4.36 -2.01 18.49
CA PHE A 81 -4.97 -2.91 19.46
C PHE A 81 -3.91 -3.59 20.34
N ILE A 82 -2.81 -4.06 19.75
CA ILE A 82 -1.68 -4.65 20.48
C ILE A 82 -1.11 -3.63 21.46
N GLU A 83 -0.81 -2.40 21.05
CA GLU A 83 -0.29 -1.34 21.94
C GLU A 83 -1.24 -1.07 23.12
N ASN A 84 -2.55 -0.94 22.85
CA ASN A 84 -3.54 -0.69 23.89
C ASN A 84 -3.71 -1.87 24.88
N VAL A 85 -3.43 -3.11 24.47
CA VAL A 85 -3.51 -4.28 25.35
C VAL A 85 -2.18 -4.55 26.06
N TYR A 86 -1.05 -4.33 25.40
CA TYR A 86 0.28 -4.53 26.00
C TYR A 86 0.60 -3.48 27.07
N GLN A 87 0.25 -2.20 26.84
CA GLN A 87 0.51 -1.13 27.81
C GLN A 87 0.00 -1.44 29.23
N PRO A 88 -1.27 -1.81 29.46
CA PRO A 88 -1.74 -2.14 30.80
C PRO A 88 -1.08 -3.39 31.37
N VAL A 89 -0.74 -4.39 30.54
CA VAL A 89 -0.09 -5.62 31.00
C VAL A 89 1.35 -5.35 31.46
N ASP A 90 2.09 -4.51 30.76
CA ASP A 90 3.45 -4.10 31.13
C ASP A 90 3.47 -3.33 32.46
N ILE A 91 2.51 -2.41 32.65
CA ILE A 91 2.39 -1.63 33.89
C ILE A 91 2.12 -2.56 35.10
N ILE A 92 1.29 -3.58 34.92
CA ILE A 92 0.98 -4.56 35.98
C ILE A 92 2.18 -5.50 36.22
N ALA A 93 2.92 -5.88 35.19
CA ALA A 93 4.11 -6.73 35.32
C ALA A 93 5.27 -6.01 36.02
N GLN A 94 5.40 -4.69 35.82
CA GLN A 94 6.46 -3.87 36.41
C GLN A 94 6.14 -3.38 37.83
N SER A 95 4.89 -3.50 38.30
CA SER A 95 4.47 -3.14 39.66
C SER A 95 4.63 -4.28 40.68
N ARG A 96 5.25 -5.41 40.30
CA ARG A 96 5.57 -6.56 41.16
C ARG A 96 7.07 -6.64 41.36
#